data_AF-A0A0D2BTC0-F1
#
_entry.id   AF-A0A0D2BTC0-F1
#
_cell.length_a   1.000
_cell.length_b   1.000
_cell.length_c   1.000
_cell.angle_alpha   90.00
_cell.angle_beta   90.00
_cell.angle_gamma   90.00
#
_symmetry.space_group_name_H-M   'P 1'
#
loop_
_entity.id
_entity.type
_entity.pdbx_description
1 polymer ?
#
loop_
_entity_poly.entity_id
_entity_poly.type
_entity_poly.pdbx_seq_one_letter_code
_entity_poly.pdbx_strand_id
1 'polypeptide(L)'
;MLWHLVVAVICHGVGGLAASTSNAQLPLHGIGKTDNKPNIVFILTDDQDVRLESMAYMPHLQSHLINQGTIFTRHYCTVALCCPSRVNLWTGKAAHNTNVTDVNPPYGGYPKFVSQGLNDAWLPVWLQEAGYNTYYTGKLFNSHTVSNYDSPFPAGFTGSDFLLDPHTYEYLNATTQRDRDPPVSHEGEYSTDVIANKAYGFLDDAAASDKPFFLAIAPIAPHSNLIMIDSSAGEHITEHSFITSPPIPADRHKHLFNDTVIPRTPNFNPDKESGVSWISHLPKQNEENVRFNDEFYRNRLRALQAVDEIVDGVITRLSTHGILDNTYIVYSSDNGYHIGQHRLQPGKECGFEEDINVPLIVRGPNVPEGRISDIVTSHTDLAPTFLSLAGVEPRSDFDGAIIPLTESTLEEAKSLRHEHVNVEYWGFALAEGDYGQSIFLDNTYKGLRLIGQGYNFYYSVWCSGEHELYDLNDDPHELNNLYNTNHSQLYHFRSHPEARIQKVKLSSLLSRLDALVLVLKTCKARACTHPWEVLHPSGDVQDLHHALDARFDHFYGVQQQKVSFSKCERGYILESEGPSYVKTYSFEEIGARGGSRWSELV
;
A
#
# COMPACT_ATOMS: atom_id res chain seq x y z
N MET A 1 16.48 78.37 -22.21
CA MET A 1 17.73 77.69 -21.79
C MET A 1 17.38 76.23 -21.56
N LEU A 2 18.04 75.21 -22.08
CA LEU A 2 19.14 75.07 -23.03
C LEU A 2 19.05 73.59 -23.51
N TRP A 3 19.08 73.35 -24.83
CA TRP A 3 19.93 72.38 -25.56
C TRP A 3 20.17 70.97 -24.97
N HIS A 4 19.72 69.90 -25.64
CA HIS A 4 20.51 69.01 -26.53
C HIS A 4 21.79 68.40 -25.91
N LEU A 5 21.95 67.07 -25.95
CA LEU A 5 23.11 66.47 -26.63
C LEU A 5 22.93 64.96 -26.89
N VAL A 6 23.03 64.61 -28.17
CA VAL A 6 23.40 63.29 -28.71
C VAL A 6 24.92 63.16 -28.59
N VAL A 7 25.44 62.00 -28.18
CA VAL A 7 26.84 61.64 -28.37
C VAL A 7 26.91 60.29 -29.08
N ALA A 8 27.36 60.35 -30.34
CA ALA A 8 27.94 59.22 -31.05
C ALA A 8 29.45 59.20 -30.78
N VAL A 9 30.02 58.02 -30.54
CA VAL A 9 31.46 57.79 -30.63
C VAL A 9 31.68 56.58 -31.54
N ILE A 10 32.49 56.82 -32.57
CA ILE A 10 32.95 55.88 -33.58
C ILE A 10 34.36 55.38 -33.18
N CYS A 11 34.55 54.07 -33.33
CA CYS A 11 35.77 53.24 -33.54
C CYS A 11 37.01 53.48 -32.66
N HIS A 12 37.63 52.37 -32.24
CA HIS A 12 38.99 51.96 -32.66
C HIS A 12 39.12 50.43 -32.50
N GLY A 13 39.49 49.75 -33.57
CA GLY A 13 39.81 48.33 -33.56
C GLY A 13 41.23 48.07 -33.07
N VAL A 14 41.39 46.98 -32.33
CA VAL A 14 42.69 46.30 -32.14
C VAL A 14 42.41 44.82 -32.34
N GLY A 15 43.10 44.23 -33.33
CA GLY A 15 43.01 42.82 -33.66
C GLY A 15 43.67 41.94 -32.59
N GLY A 16 43.00 40.84 -32.26
CA GLY A 16 43.56 39.72 -31.51
C GLY A 16 43.07 38.43 -32.15
N LEU A 17 44.00 37.64 -32.68
CA LEU A 17 43.77 36.27 -33.16
C LEU A 17 43.30 35.40 -31.99
N ALA A 18 42.16 34.73 -32.15
CA ALA A 18 41.77 33.60 -31.32
C ALA A 18 41.06 32.54 -32.17
N ALA A 19 41.42 31.29 -31.90
CA ALA A 19 41.19 30.10 -32.69
C ALA A 19 39.72 29.82 -33.05
N SER A 20 39.51 29.36 -34.28
CA SER A 20 38.25 28.77 -34.73
C SER A 20 38.08 27.39 -34.12
N THR A 21 37.24 27.27 -33.09
CA THR A 21 36.59 26.00 -32.75
C THR A 21 35.23 25.97 -33.43
N SER A 22 35.03 24.97 -34.29
CA SER A 22 33.74 24.72 -34.95
C SER A 22 32.72 24.28 -33.90
N ASN A 23 31.91 25.22 -33.42
CA ASN A 23 30.63 24.87 -32.80
C ASN A 23 29.68 24.45 -33.93
N ALA A 24 29.62 23.15 -34.20
CA ALA A 24 28.48 22.57 -34.89
C ALA A 24 27.25 22.87 -34.02
N GLN A 25 26.45 23.85 -34.44
CA GLN A 25 25.11 24.07 -33.89
C GLN A 25 24.30 22.82 -34.23
N LEU A 26 24.09 21.97 -33.21
CA LEU A 26 23.04 20.98 -33.24
C LEU A 26 21.71 21.72 -33.46
N PRO A 27 20.86 21.25 -34.38
CA PRO A 27 19.55 21.87 -34.57
C PRO A 27 18.79 21.74 -33.26
N LEU A 28 18.40 22.89 -32.69
CA LEU A 28 17.35 22.96 -31.67
C LEU A 28 16.13 22.24 -32.26
N HIS A 29 15.90 20.99 -31.83
CA HIS A 29 14.58 20.39 -31.95
C HIS A 29 13.62 21.40 -31.34
N GLY A 30 12.67 21.85 -32.15
CA GLY A 30 11.70 22.83 -31.73
C GLY A 30 11.07 22.40 -30.42
N ILE A 31 11.25 23.21 -29.38
CA ILE A 31 10.43 23.15 -28.19
C ILE A 31 9.05 23.65 -28.64
N GLY A 32 8.25 22.73 -29.16
CA GLY A 32 6.82 22.92 -29.31
C GLY A 32 6.21 23.00 -27.92
N LYS A 33 5.63 24.16 -27.59
CA LYS A 33 4.79 24.33 -26.40
C LYS A 33 3.46 23.61 -26.61
N THR A 34 3.22 22.53 -25.86
CA THR A 34 2.01 22.22 -25.05
C THR A 34 2.40 21.10 -24.07
N ASP A 35 2.40 21.31 -22.75
CA ASP A 35 1.21 21.18 -21.87
C ASP A 35 0.59 19.77 -21.75
N ASN A 36 1.12 18.71 -22.35
CA ASN A 36 0.49 17.39 -22.21
C ASN A 36 0.94 16.66 -20.94
N LYS A 37 0.23 16.95 -19.84
CA LYS A 37 0.18 16.07 -18.67
C LYS A 37 -0.20 14.64 -19.11
N PRO A 38 0.37 13.58 -18.52
CA PRO A 38 0.08 12.20 -18.89
C PRO A 38 -1.33 11.80 -18.45
N ASN A 39 -1.90 10.78 -19.08
CA ASN A 39 -3.08 10.10 -18.54
C ASN A 39 -2.66 9.08 -17.48
N ILE A 40 -3.59 8.70 -16.61
CA ILE A 40 -3.35 7.72 -15.56
C ILE A 40 -4.51 6.72 -15.55
N VAL A 41 -4.20 5.44 -15.69
CA VAL A 41 -5.14 4.34 -15.46
C VAL A 41 -4.67 3.55 -14.26
N PHE A 42 -5.56 3.32 -13.30
CA PHE A 42 -5.27 2.52 -12.12
C PHE A 42 -6.22 1.33 -12.03
N ILE A 43 -5.68 0.12 -12.14
CA ILE A 43 -6.41 -1.14 -11.96
C ILE A 43 -6.14 -1.62 -10.54
N LEU A 44 -7.21 -1.72 -9.73
CA LEU A 44 -7.13 -2.09 -8.32
C LEU A 44 -7.99 -3.34 -8.06
N THR A 45 -7.35 -4.50 -7.95
CA THR A 45 -8.02 -5.72 -7.52
C THR A 45 -8.32 -5.70 -6.02
N ASP A 46 -9.10 -6.68 -5.58
CA ASP A 46 -9.53 -6.85 -4.18
C ASP A 46 -9.06 -8.22 -3.70
N ASP A 47 -8.30 -8.26 -2.61
CA ASP A 47 -7.69 -9.49 -2.07
C ASP A 47 -6.75 -10.25 -3.03
N GLN A 48 -6.03 -9.58 -3.94
CA GLN A 48 -5.06 -10.29 -4.78
C GLN A 48 -3.72 -10.52 -4.07
N ASP A 49 -3.33 -11.79 -3.98
CA ASP A 49 -2.07 -12.20 -3.37
C ASP A 49 -0.84 -12.00 -4.28
N VAL A 50 0.31 -11.76 -3.65
CA VAL A 50 1.64 -11.99 -4.25
C VAL A 50 2.15 -13.37 -3.86
N ARG A 51 1.98 -13.76 -2.59
CA ARG A 51 2.61 -14.93 -1.98
C ARG A 51 2.01 -16.27 -2.39
N LEU A 52 0.79 -16.28 -2.96
CA LEU A 52 0.20 -17.48 -3.54
C LEU A 52 0.40 -17.56 -5.06
N GLU A 53 1.23 -16.67 -5.63
CA GLU A 53 1.64 -16.66 -7.05
C GLU A 53 0.50 -16.40 -8.06
N SER A 54 -0.57 -15.72 -7.66
CA SER A 54 -1.73 -15.49 -8.53
C SER A 54 -1.39 -14.81 -9.87
N MET A 55 -0.45 -13.86 -9.89
CA MET A 55 -0.04 -13.13 -11.10
C MET A 55 0.60 -14.03 -12.17
N ALA A 56 1.17 -15.18 -11.81
CA ALA A 56 1.75 -16.12 -12.77
C ALA A 56 0.69 -16.72 -13.72
N TYR A 57 -0.59 -16.66 -13.33
CA TYR A 57 -1.73 -17.15 -14.08
C TYR A 57 -2.44 -16.06 -14.90
N MET A 58 -1.88 -14.84 -14.94
CA MET A 58 -2.44 -13.69 -15.65
C MET A 58 -1.54 -13.32 -16.85
N PRO A 59 -1.69 -13.97 -18.01
CA PRO A 59 -0.80 -13.78 -19.16
C PRO A 59 -0.82 -12.35 -19.71
N HIS A 60 -1.96 -11.65 -19.73
CA HIS A 60 -2.04 -10.28 -20.23
C HIS A 60 -1.38 -9.27 -19.28
N LEU A 61 -1.54 -9.44 -17.96
CA LEU A 61 -0.80 -8.70 -16.94
C LEU A 61 0.71 -8.87 -17.14
N GLN A 62 1.16 -10.10 -17.37
CA GLN A 62 2.56 -10.39 -17.62
C GLN A 62 3.08 -9.71 -18.90
N SER A 63 2.39 -9.89 -20.03
CA SER A 63 2.85 -9.35 -21.32
C SER A 63 2.75 -7.83 -21.40
N HIS A 64 1.67 -7.25 -20.88
CA HIS A 64 1.36 -5.84 -21.09
C HIS A 64 1.88 -4.92 -19.99
N LEU A 65 2.06 -5.41 -18.77
CA LEU A 65 2.47 -4.57 -17.64
C LEU A 65 3.81 -5.01 -17.06
N ILE A 66 3.97 -6.27 -16.64
CA ILE A 66 5.23 -6.73 -16.02
C ILE A 66 6.40 -6.63 -16.99
N ASN A 67 6.25 -7.16 -18.21
CA ASN A 67 7.32 -7.15 -19.22
C ASN A 67 7.54 -5.78 -19.87
N GLN A 68 6.63 -4.82 -19.66
CA GLN A 68 6.63 -3.50 -20.31
C GLN A 68 6.70 -2.37 -19.29
N GLY A 69 7.01 -2.68 -18.04
CA GLY A 69 7.07 -1.74 -16.94
C GLY A 69 7.99 -2.23 -15.84
N THR A 70 7.84 -1.63 -14.66
CA THR A 70 8.58 -2.00 -13.46
C THR A 70 7.63 -2.64 -12.46
N ILE A 71 8.00 -3.82 -11.94
CA ILE A 71 7.33 -4.48 -10.82
C ILE A 71 8.07 -4.14 -9.51
N PHE A 72 7.33 -3.73 -8.49
CA PHE A 72 7.83 -3.46 -7.15
C PHE A 72 7.49 -4.64 -6.24
N THR A 73 8.50 -5.43 -5.91
CA THR A 73 8.32 -6.67 -5.12
C THR A 73 8.11 -6.44 -3.63
N ARG A 74 8.41 -5.23 -3.16
CA ARG A 74 8.31 -4.78 -1.77
C ARG A 74 7.31 -3.62 -1.63
N HIS A 75 6.12 -3.81 -2.21
CA HIS A 75 4.98 -2.94 -1.99
C HIS A 75 4.06 -3.53 -0.92
N TYR A 76 3.63 -2.68 0.01
CA TYR A 76 2.89 -3.12 1.19
C TYR A 76 1.61 -2.31 1.41
N CYS A 77 0.50 -2.98 1.72
CA CYS A 77 -0.62 -2.31 2.36
C CYS A 77 -0.27 -2.06 3.84
N THR A 78 -0.73 -0.94 4.39
CA THR A 78 -0.45 -0.58 5.79
C THR A 78 -1.54 -1.09 6.75
N VAL A 79 -2.66 -1.58 6.19
CA VAL A 79 -3.74 -2.27 6.90
C VAL A 79 -4.26 -3.36 5.96
N ALA A 80 -4.24 -4.62 6.37
CA ALA A 80 -4.72 -5.74 5.56
C ALA A 80 -6.25 -5.89 5.64
N LEU A 81 -6.98 -4.81 5.31
CA LEU A 81 -8.44 -4.76 5.31
C LEU A 81 -8.95 -3.73 4.29
N CYS A 82 -9.97 -4.10 3.53
CA CYS A 82 -10.40 -3.40 2.32
C CYS A 82 -10.61 -1.88 2.49
N CYS A 83 -11.61 -1.45 3.27
CA CYS A 83 -11.96 -0.03 3.41
C CYS A 83 -10.81 0.84 3.97
N PRO A 84 -10.19 0.53 5.12
CA PRO A 84 -9.09 1.35 5.64
C PRO A 84 -7.89 1.37 4.70
N SER A 85 -7.55 0.24 4.04
CA SER A 85 -6.47 0.21 3.07
C SER A 85 -6.73 1.10 1.85
N ARG A 86 -7.95 1.06 1.30
CA ARG A 86 -8.37 1.94 0.21
C ARG A 86 -8.34 3.40 0.63
N VAL A 87 -8.80 3.74 1.84
CA VAL A 87 -8.70 5.12 2.34
C VAL A 87 -7.24 5.57 2.43
N ASN A 88 -6.32 4.71 2.87
CA ASN A 88 -4.90 5.05 2.92
C ASN A 88 -4.34 5.34 1.52
N LEU A 89 -4.71 4.52 0.54
CA LEU A 89 -4.34 4.69 -0.85
C LEU A 89 -4.81 6.02 -1.44
N TRP A 90 -6.08 6.39 -1.23
CA TRP A 90 -6.66 7.59 -1.82
C TRP A 90 -6.29 8.89 -1.11
N THR A 91 -5.90 8.82 0.16
CA THR A 91 -5.56 10.01 0.96
C THR A 91 -4.07 10.20 1.16
N GLY A 92 -3.25 9.16 0.92
CA GLY A 92 -1.83 9.17 1.23
C GLY A 92 -1.53 9.25 2.73
N LYS A 93 -2.49 8.83 3.57
CA LYS A 93 -2.42 8.91 5.03
C LYS A 93 -2.54 7.53 5.68
N ALA A 94 -1.90 7.33 6.81
CA ALA A 94 -2.02 6.13 7.61
C ALA A 94 -3.40 6.05 8.30
N ALA A 95 -3.86 4.84 8.63
CA ALA A 95 -5.21 4.63 9.15
C ALA A 95 -5.46 5.31 10.50
N HIS A 96 -4.45 5.41 11.37
CA HIS A 96 -4.56 6.18 12.61
C HIS A 96 -4.73 7.70 12.39
N ASN A 97 -4.34 8.23 11.21
CA ASN A 97 -4.52 9.64 10.84
C ASN A 97 -5.84 9.90 10.11
N THR A 98 -6.38 8.90 9.40
CA THR A 98 -7.70 8.99 8.75
C THR A 98 -8.82 8.62 9.71
N ASN A 99 -8.52 7.86 10.76
CA ASN A 99 -9.46 7.27 11.70
C ASN A 99 -10.54 6.40 11.03
N VAL A 100 -10.28 5.92 9.80
CA VAL A 100 -11.06 4.88 9.15
C VAL A 100 -10.28 3.58 9.35
N THR A 101 -10.74 2.71 10.24
CA THR A 101 -9.97 1.54 10.71
C THR A 101 -10.75 0.22 10.62
N ASP A 102 -11.97 0.23 10.10
CA ASP A 102 -12.83 -0.94 9.92
C ASP A 102 -13.53 -0.82 8.54
N VAL A 103 -14.24 -1.86 8.12
CA VAL A 103 -15.15 -1.83 6.97
C VAL A 103 -16.57 -1.33 7.35
N ASN A 104 -16.88 -1.27 8.65
CA ASN A 104 -18.21 -0.94 9.15
C ASN A 104 -18.24 0.28 10.09
N PRO A 105 -19.35 1.05 10.11
CA PRO A 105 -19.59 2.04 11.15
C PRO A 105 -19.58 1.42 12.57
N PRO A 106 -19.15 2.17 13.61
CA PRO A 106 -18.77 3.58 13.58
C PRO A 106 -17.28 3.82 13.26
N TYR A 107 -16.48 2.77 13.09
CA TYR A 107 -15.02 2.87 12.91
C TYR A 107 -14.57 2.86 11.45
N GLY A 108 -15.49 2.58 10.53
CA GLY A 108 -15.19 2.23 9.16
C GLY A 108 -16.29 2.56 8.15
N GLY A 109 -15.99 2.23 6.90
CA GLY A 109 -16.92 2.38 5.78
C GLY A 109 -17.10 3.83 5.30
N TYR A 110 -17.88 3.98 4.22
CA TYR A 110 -18.15 5.28 3.60
C TYR A 110 -18.70 6.35 4.57
N PRO A 111 -19.63 6.05 5.49
CA PRO A 111 -20.11 7.04 6.46
C PRO A 111 -18.99 7.57 7.36
N LYS A 112 -18.05 6.71 7.79
CA LYS A 112 -16.91 7.16 8.59
C LYS A 112 -15.99 8.04 7.77
N PHE A 113 -15.63 7.63 6.55
CA PHE A 113 -14.82 8.43 5.63
C PHE A 113 -15.38 9.85 5.43
N VAL A 114 -16.69 9.95 5.18
CA VAL A 114 -17.39 11.24 5.06
C VAL A 114 -17.36 12.03 6.38
N SER A 115 -17.65 11.38 7.51
CA SER A 115 -17.67 12.04 8.83
C SER A 115 -16.32 12.63 9.25
N GLN A 116 -15.22 12.08 8.72
CA GLN A 116 -13.86 12.59 8.94
C GLN A 116 -13.51 13.74 7.99
N GLY A 117 -14.44 14.19 7.13
CA GLY A 117 -14.22 15.27 6.17
C GLY A 117 -13.35 14.89 4.98
N LEU A 118 -13.09 13.58 4.77
CA LEU A 118 -12.14 13.11 3.76
C LEU A 118 -12.72 13.17 2.34
N ASN A 119 -14.05 13.20 2.19
CA ASN A 119 -14.70 13.31 0.87
C ASN A 119 -14.37 14.62 0.14
N ASP A 120 -13.91 15.66 0.85
CA ASP A 120 -13.48 16.93 0.27
C ASP A 120 -11.93 17.04 0.14
N ALA A 121 -11.19 16.05 0.64
CA ALA A 121 -9.73 16.10 0.78
C ALA A 121 -9.08 14.74 0.48
N TRP A 122 -9.21 14.31 -0.77
CA TRP A 122 -8.70 13.03 -1.27
C TRP A 122 -8.36 13.11 -2.76
N LEU A 123 -7.65 12.10 -3.27
CA LEU A 123 -7.01 12.11 -4.60
C LEU A 123 -7.90 12.58 -5.76
N PRO A 124 -9.13 12.08 -5.95
CA PRO A 124 -9.96 12.50 -7.09
C PRO A 124 -10.23 14.00 -7.11
N VAL A 125 -10.46 14.62 -5.93
CA VAL A 125 -10.66 16.07 -5.81
C VAL A 125 -9.39 16.83 -6.21
N TRP A 126 -8.23 16.43 -5.70
CA TRP A 126 -6.96 17.07 -6.01
C TRP A 126 -6.57 16.93 -7.49
N LEU A 127 -6.93 15.82 -8.14
CA LEU A 127 -6.72 15.63 -9.58
C LEU A 127 -7.63 16.55 -10.41
N GLN A 128 -8.89 16.73 -10.01
CA GLN A 128 -9.78 17.71 -10.67
C GLN A 128 -9.25 19.14 -10.53
N GLU A 129 -8.76 19.52 -9.34
CA GLU A 129 -8.10 20.80 -9.12
C GLU A 129 -6.85 20.98 -10.03
N ALA A 130 -6.16 19.88 -10.33
CA ALA A 130 -5.03 19.85 -11.26
C ALA A 130 -5.43 19.85 -12.75
N GLY A 131 -6.73 19.88 -13.05
CA GLY A 131 -7.27 19.96 -14.42
C GLY A 131 -7.57 18.62 -15.08
N TYR A 132 -7.55 17.51 -14.35
CA TYR A 132 -7.87 16.19 -14.88
C TYR A 132 -9.37 15.96 -14.96
N ASN A 133 -9.80 15.20 -15.96
CA ASN A 133 -11.05 14.45 -15.84
C ASN A 133 -10.81 13.21 -14.98
N THR A 134 -11.73 12.89 -14.10
CA THR A 134 -11.59 11.78 -13.15
C THR A 134 -12.73 10.81 -13.32
N TYR A 135 -12.40 9.54 -13.51
CA TYR A 135 -13.34 8.46 -13.77
C TYR A 135 -13.14 7.30 -12.80
N TYR A 136 -14.23 6.62 -12.45
CA TYR A 136 -14.19 5.48 -11.54
C TYR A 136 -15.22 4.42 -11.92
N THR A 137 -14.84 3.14 -11.87
CA THR A 137 -15.82 2.06 -11.87
C THR A 137 -15.43 0.94 -10.92
N GLY A 138 -16.40 0.34 -10.24
CA GLY A 138 -16.20 -0.78 -9.31
C GLY A 138 -16.31 -0.40 -7.84
N LYS A 139 -15.65 -1.16 -6.97
CA LYS A 139 -15.77 -1.04 -5.50
C LYS A 139 -15.01 0.17 -4.96
N LEU A 140 -15.73 1.15 -4.43
CA LEU A 140 -15.12 2.30 -3.75
C LEU A 140 -14.72 1.98 -2.30
N PHE A 141 -15.72 1.78 -1.43
CA PHE A 141 -15.56 1.47 -0.01
C PHE A 141 -16.70 0.56 0.46
N ASN A 142 -16.47 -0.17 1.55
CA ASN A 142 -17.53 -0.83 2.29
C ASN A 142 -18.52 0.19 2.90
N SER A 143 -19.75 -0.24 3.16
CA SER A 143 -20.86 0.58 3.66
C SER A 143 -21.21 1.79 2.77
N HIS A 144 -20.80 1.78 1.50
CA HIS A 144 -21.36 2.62 0.45
C HIS A 144 -22.52 1.84 -0.18
N THR A 145 -23.75 2.19 0.17
CA THR A 145 -24.92 1.33 0.00
C THR A 145 -25.94 1.91 -0.97
N VAL A 146 -26.86 1.06 -1.43
CA VAL A 146 -28.07 1.47 -2.16
C VAL A 146 -28.97 2.46 -1.41
N SER A 147 -28.74 2.65 -0.10
CA SER A 147 -29.53 3.55 0.76
C SER A 147 -28.81 4.83 1.17
N ASN A 148 -27.48 4.92 0.98
CA ASN A 148 -26.69 6.10 1.37
C ASN A 148 -25.79 6.65 0.25
N TYR A 149 -25.87 6.08 -0.97
CA TYR A 149 -25.03 6.44 -2.12
C TYR A 149 -25.04 7.94 -2.48
N ASP A 150 -26.11 8.65 -2.11
CA ASP A 150 -26.32 10.08 -2.37
C ASP A 150 -26.14 10.96 -1.13
N SER A 151 -25.64 10.41 -0.02
CA SER A 151 -25.59 11.10 1.28
C SER A 151 -24.19 11.15 1.93
N PRO A 152 -23.27 11.99 1.40
CA PRO A 152 -23.32 12.69 0.12
C PRO A 152 -22.88 11.76 -1.02
N PHE A 153 -22.92 12.26 -2.26
CA PHE A 153 -22.19 11.59 -3.35
C PHE A 153 -20.67 11.67 -3.13
N PRO A 154 -19.89 10.64 -3.52
CA PRO A 154 -18.44 10.73 -3.58
C PRO A 154 -17.99 11.91 -4.46
N ALA A 155 -17.14 12.79 -3.93
CA ALA A 155 -16.72 13.98 -4.66
C ALA A 155 -15.52 13.70 -5.58
N GLY A 156 -15.27 14.60 -6.53
CA GLY A 156 -14.05 14.57 -7.33
C GLY A 156 -14.12 13.65 -8.56
N PHE A 157 -15.30 13.38 -9.11
CA PHE A 157 -15.49 12.57 -10.33
C PHE A 157 -16.16 13.35 -11.46
N THR A 158 -15.59 13.26 -12.66
CA THR A 158 -16.21 13.66 -13.93
C THR A 158 -17.26 12.64 -14.35
N GLY A 159 -16.99 11.36 -14.12
CA GLY A 159 -17.98 10.29 -14.22
C GLY A 159 -17.64 9.09 -13.34
N SER A 160 -18.63 8.40 -12.81
CA SER A 160 -18.43 7.28 -11.88
C SER A 160 -19.50 6.20 -12.03
N ASP A 161 -19.13 4.94 -11.80
CA ASP A 161 -20.06 3.80 -11.74
C ASP A 161 -19.67 2.90 -10.55
N PHE A 162 -20.17 3.23 -9.36
CA PHE A 162 -19.75 2.57 -8.11
C PHE A 162 -20.54 1.30 -7.85
N LEU A 163 -19.87 0.23 -7.44
CA LEU A 163 -20.54 -0.90 -6.79
C LEU A 163 -21.09 -0.47 -5.42
N LEU A 164 -22.28 -0.96 -5.08
CA LEU A 164 -22.98 -0.62 -3.83
C LEU A 164 -23.35 -1.84 -2.99
N ASP A 165 -23.15 -1.71 -1.69
CA ASP A 165 -23.61 -2.66 -0.69
C ASP A 165 -25.15 -2.68 -0.62
N PRO A 166 -25.78 -3.84 -0.34
CA PRO A 166 -25.16 -5.12 0.06
C PRO A 166 -24.63 -5.98 -1.10
N HIS A 167 -24.73 -5.51 -2.34
CA HIS A 167 -24.49 -6.31 -3.55
C HIS A 167 -23.08 -6.15 -4.13
N THR A 168 -22.18 -5.38 -3.50
CA THR A 168 -20.82 -5.12 -3.98
C THR A 168 -20.06 -6.39 -4.32
N TYR A 169 -20.17 -7.42 -3.47
CA TYR A 169 -19.39 -8.65 -3.53
C TYR A 169 -20.12 -9.83 -4.19
N GLU A 170 -21.30 -9.58 -4.75
CA GLU A 170 -22.07 -10.59 -5.47
C GLU A 170 -21.64 -10.64 -6.93
N TYR A 171 -20.95 -11.72 -7.33
CA TYR A 171 -20.40 -11.86 -8.68
C TYR A 171 -21.44 -11.91 -9.80
N LEU A 172 -22.68 -12.27 -9.49
CA LEU A 172 -23.77 -12.47 -10.46
C LEU A 172 -25.01 -11.62 -10.17
N ASN A 173 -24.92 -10.67 -9.24
CA ASN A 173 -26.05 -9.84 -8.84
C ASN A 173 -25.58 -8.49 -8.28
N ALA A 174 -24.50 -7.97 -8.84
CA ALA A 174 -23.95 -6.68 -8.43
C ALA A 174 -24.96 -5.55 -8.67
N THR A 175 -24.96 -4.56 -7.78
CA THR A 175 -25.70 -3.31 -8.00
C THR A 175 -24.70 -2.18 -8.16
N THR A 176 -24.89 -1.35 -9.19
CA THR A 176 -24.04 -0.19 -9.44
C THR A 176 -24.80 1.12 -9.44
N GLN A 177 -24.08 2.24 -9.32
CA GLN A 177 -24.64 3.58 -9.32
C GLN A 177 -23.82 4.48 -10.24
N ARG A 178 -24.47 4.96 -11.30
CA ARG A 178 -23.87 5.85 -12.30
C ARG A 178 -24.05 7.30 -11.89
N ASP A 179 -22.95 8.04 -11.74
CA ASP A 179 -22.91 9.48 -11.50
C ASP A 179 -23.82 9.95 -10.35
N ARG A 180 -25.02 10.46 -10.65
CA ARG A 180 -26.05 10.84 -9.66
C ARG A 180 -27.38 10.12 -9.89
N ASP A 181 -27.40 9.14 -10.78
CA ASP A 181 -28.58 8.34 -11.08
C ASP A 181 -28.87 7.35 -9.95
N PRO A 182 -30.12 6.87 -9.82
CA PRO A 182 -30.47 5.81 -8.88
C PRO A 182 -29.68 4.50 -9.15
N PRO A 183 -29.49 3.65 -8.11
CA PRO A 183 -28.84 2.36 -8.26
C PRO A 183 -29.54 1.44 -9.27
N VAL A 184 -28.74 0.67 -10.01
CA VAL A 184 -29.18 -0.31 -11.02
C VAL A 184 -28.61 -1.68 -10.66
N SER A 185 -29.49 -2.67 -10.51
CA SER A 185 -29.12 -4.07 -10.34
C SER A 185 -28.75 -4.70 -11.69
N HIS A 186 -27.71 -5.53 -11.67
CA HIS A 186 -27.22 -6.32 -12.79
C HIS A 186 -27.38 -7.82 -12.48
N GLU A 187 -28.56 -8.21 -11.97
CA GLU A 187 -28.89 -9.62 -11.68
C GLU A 187 -28.69 -10.50 -12.94
N GLY A 188 -27.91 -11.57 -12.77
CA GLY A 188 -27.56 -12.50 -13.84
C GLY A 188 -26.35 -12.08 -14.69
N GLU A 189 -25.84 -10.85 -14.55
CA GLU A 189 -24.64 -10.40 -15.24
C GLU A 189 -23.39 -10.59 -14.37
N TYR A 190 -22.27 -10.92 -15.01
CA TYR A 190 -21.02 -11.13 -14.28
C TYR A 190 -20.38 -9.79 -13.91
N SER A 191 -20.21 -9.53 -12.61
CA SER A 191 -19.78 -8.23 -12.05
C SER A 191 -18.51 -7.68 -12.70
N THR A 192 -17.48 -8.51 -12.92
CA THR A 192 -16.24 -8.07 -13.58
C THR A 192 -16.48 -7.65 -15.03
N ASP A 193 -17.41 -8.28 -15.76
CA ASP A 193 -17.75 -7.91 -17.14
C ASP A 193 -18.54 -6.59 -17.19
N VAL A 194 -19.43 -6.37 -16.21
CA VAL A 194 -20.10 -5.08 -16.02
C VAL A 194 -19.06 -3.98 -15.82
N ILE A 195 -18.12 -4.16 -14.90
CA ILE A 195 -17.04 -3.20 -14.61
C ILE A 195 -16.16 -2.97 -15.83
N ALA A 196 -15.79 -4.01 -16.58
CA ALA A 196 -15.02 -3.91 -17.81
C ALA A 196 -15.73 -2.99 -18.82
N ASN A 197 -17.02 -3.23 -19.06
CA ASN A 197 -17.82 -2.44 -20.00
C ASN A 197 -17.91 -0.96 -19.59
N LYS A 198 -18.07 -0.68 -18.29
CA LYS A 198 -18.07 0.70 -17.77
C LYS A 198 -16.71 1.37 -17.93
N ALA A 199 -15.62 0.67 -17.61
CA ALA A 199 -14.26 1.18 -17.78
C ALA A 199 -13.98 1.54 -19.24
N TYR A 200 -14.40 0.69 -20.18
CA TYR A 200 -14.25 0.94 -21.61
C TYR A 200 -15.03 2.16 -22.08
N GLY A 201 -16.28 2.32 -21.64
CA GLY A 201 -17.06 3.53 -21.93
C GLY A 201 -16.39 4.79 -21.40
N PHE A 202 -15.87 4.76 -20.16
CA PHE A 202 -15.13 5.91 -19.61
C PHE A 202 -13.83 6.20 -20.34
N LEU A 203 -13.10 5.18 -20.82
CA LEU A 203 -11.92 5.39 -21.66
C LEU A 203 -12.28 6.06 -22.98
N ASP A 204 -13.40 5.66 -23.61
CA ASP A 204 -13.88 6.26 -24.84
C ASP A 204 -14.32 7.73 -24.62
N ASP A 205 -15.03 8.02 -23.53
CA ASP A 205 -15.39 9.38 -23.12
C ASP A 205 -14.15 10.24 -22.85
N ALA A 206 -13.16 9.67 -22.15
CA ALA A 206 -11.93 10.37 -21.82
C ALA A 206 -11.07 10.65 -23.06
N ALA A 207 -10.95 9.69 -23.97
CA ALA A 207 -10.21 9.84 -25.23
C ALA A 207 -10.85 10.87 -26.18
N ALA A 208 -12.16 11.07 -26.09
CA ALA A 208 -12.88 12.10 -26.85
C ALA A 208 -12.70 13.52 -26.28
N SER A 209 -12.10 13.66 -25.09
CA SER A 209 -11.85 14.93 -24.42
C SER A 209 -10.41 15.42 -24.62
N ASP A 210 -10.20 16.74 -24.68
CA ASP A 210 -8.86 17.35 -24.79
C ASP A 210 -8.10 17.43 -23.45
N LYS A 211 -8.72 17.03 -22.33
CA LYS A 211 -8.11 17.05 -20.99
C LYS A 211 -7.42 15.72 -20.66
N PRO A 212 -6.31 15.74 -19.88
CA PRO A 212 -5.76 14.51 -19.32
C PRO A 212 -6.77 13.86 -18.37
N PHE A 213 -6.69 12.54 -18.20
CA PHE A 213 -7.62 11.82 -17.34
C PHE A 213 -6.95 10.89 -16.34
N PHE A 214 -7.66 10.65 -15.24
CA PHE A 214 -7.42 9.58 -14.29
C PHE A 214 -8.62 8.63 -14.34
N LEU A 215 -8.40 7.34 -14.56
CA LEU A 215 -9.43 6.32 -14.50
C LEU A 215 -9.03 5.23 -13.50
N ALA A 216 -9.83 5.03 -12.46
CA ALA A 216 -9.71 3.87 -11.58
C ALA A 216 -10.71 2.78 -11.96
N ILE A 217 -10.22 1.55 -12.09
CA ILE A 217 -10.98 0.35 -12.41
C ILE A 217 -10.79 -0.64 -11.26
N ALA A 218 -11.83 -0.83 -10.44
CA ALA A 218 -11.74 -1.54 -9.17
C ALA A 218 -12.66 -2.78 -9.13
N PRO A 219 -12.36 -3.84 -9.90
CA PRO A 219 -13.10 -5.10 -9.80
C PRO A 219 -12.91 -5.75 -8.43
N ILE A 220 -13.94 -6.47 -7.97
CA ILE A 220 -13.87 -7.23 -6.71
C ILE A 220 -13.07 -8.53 -6.82
N ALA A 221 -12.72 -8.99 -8.03
CA ALA A 221 -11.99 -10.23 -8.16
C ALA A 221 -10.52 -10.06 -7.74
N PRO A 222 -9.93 -11.01 -6.97
CA PRO A 222 -10.46 -12.33 -6.58
C PRO A 222 -11.04 -12.47 -5.16
N HIS A 223 -11.62 -11.42 -4.57
CA HIS A 223 -12.30 -11.50 -3.27
C HIS A 223 -13.36 -12.61 -3.23
N SER A 224 -13.61 -13.18 -2.04
CA SER A 224 -14.74 -14.10 -1.81
C SER A 224 -16.06 -13.57 -2.37
N ASN A 225 -16.91 -14.48 -2.86
CA ASN A 225 -18.30 -14.14 -3.11
C ASN A 225 -19.03 -14.04 -1.76
N LEU A 226 -19.64 -12.89 -1.48
CA LEU A 226 -20.28 -12.60 -0.19
C LEU A 226 -21.72 -12.14 -0.41
N ILE A 227 -22.64 -12.76 0.33
CA ILE A 227 -24.06 -12.39 0.38
C ILE A 227 -24.41 -11.96 1.80
N MET A 228 -24.87 -10.72 1.97
CA MET A 228 -25.36 -10.21 3.25
C MET A 228 -26.75 -10.79 3.55
N ILE A 229 -26.92 -11.49 4.67
CA ILE A 229 -28.21 -12.05 5.09
C ILE A 229 -29.01 -11.02 5.88
N ASP A 230 -28.32 -10.28 6.76
CA ASP A 230 -28.93 -9.22 7.56
C ASP A 230 -28.42 -7.86 7.05
N SER A 231 -29.32 -7.12 6.40
CA SER A 231 -29.06 -5.80 5.83
C SER A 231 -29.11 -4.67 6.88
N SER A 232 -29.24 -4.99 8.17
CA SER A 232 -29.15 -3.96 9.21
C SER A 232 -27.71 -3.43 9.27
N ALA A 233 -27.47 -2.35 8.54
CA ALA A 233 -26.27 -1.54 8.64
C ALA A 233 -26.11 -1.07 10.10
N GLY A 234 -25.41 -1.84 10.93
CA GLY A 234 -25.42 -1.67 12.38
C GLY A 234 -24.32 -2.42 13.12
N GLU A 235 -23.99 -1.91 14.31
CA GLU A 235 -22.82 -2.17 15.18
C GLU A 235 -22.53 -3.64 15.56
N HIS A 236 -23.36 -4.60 15.16
CA HIS A 236 -23.32 -5.99 15.62
C HIS A 236 -23.30 -7.00 14.48
N ILE A 237 -22.20 -7.02 13.73
CA ILE A 237 -21.90 -8.13 12.82
C ILE A 237 -21.62 -9.38 13.65
N THR A 238 -22.23 -10.48 13.22
CA THR A 238 -22.02 -11.83 13.74
C THR A 238 -21.64 -12.76 12.59
N GLU A 239 -21.18 -13.96 12.90
CA GLU A 239 -20.91 -15.03 11.91
C GLU A 239 -22.13 -15.39 11.04
N HIS A 240 -23.35 -14.99 11.44
CA HIS A 240 -24.59 -15.23 10.69
C HIS A 240 -25.05 -14.02 9.87
N SER A 241 -24.31 -12.90 9.91
CA SER A 241 -24.69 -11.68 9.18
C SER A 241 -24.48 -11.80 7.67
N PHE A 242 -23.64 -12.73 7.22
CA PHE A 242 -23.32 -12.94 5.81
C PHE A 242 -22.96 -14.41 5.54
N ILE A 243 -22.98 -14.77 4.26
CA ILE A 243 -22.47 -16.05 3.74
C ILE A 243 -21.30 -15.72 2.82
N THR A 244 -20.14 -16.31 3.08
CA THR A 244 -19.00 -16.29 2.16
C THR A 244 -18.88 -17.62 1.43
N SER A 245 -18.38 -17.56 0.21
CA SER A 245 -18.11 -18.71 -0.65
C SER A 245 -16.88 -18.39 -1.50
N PRO A 246 -16.22 -19.41 -2.08
CA PRO A 246 -15.16 -19.16 -3.07
C PRO A 246 -15.63 -18.17 -4.14
N PRO A 247 -14.71 -17.36 -4.71
CA PRO A 247 -15.03 -16.48 -5.83
C PRO A 247 -15.76 -17.25 -6.94
N ILE A 248 -16.77 -16.64 -7.56
CA ILE A 248 -17.46 -17.28 -8.68
C ILE A 248 -16.69 -16.89 -9.94
N PRO A 249 -16.08 -17.82 -10.69
CA PRO A 249 -15.45 -17.47 -11.96
C PRO A 249 -16.48 -17.24 -13.05
N ALA A 250 -16.12 -16.42 -14.05
CA ALA A 250 -16.93 -16.29 -15.25
C ALA A 250 -17.12 -17.66 -15.91
N ASP A 251 -18.28 -17.89 -16.53
CA ASP A 251 -18.61 -19.17 -17.16
C ASP A 251 -17.53 -19.65 -18.15
N ARG A 252 -16.96 -18.72 -18.91
CA ARG A 252 -15.88 -18.98 -19.87
C ARG A 252 -14.57 -19.46 -19.24
N HIS A 253 -14.34 -19.26 -17.94
CA HIS A 253 -13.09 -19.60 -17.25
C HIS A 253 -13.19 -20.80 -16.29
N LYS A 254 -14.40 -21.32 -16.05
CA LYS A 254 -14.66 -22.43 -15.10
C LYS A 254 -13.81 -23.69 -15.31
N HIS A 255 -13.38 -23.94 -16.54
CA HIS A 255 -12.65 -25.14 -16.94
C HIS A 255 -11.12 -25.06 -16.75
N LEU A 256 -10.59 -23.88 -16.39
CA LEU A 256 -9.15 -23.65 -16.28
C LEU A 256 -8.59 -24.18 -14.96
N PHE A 257 -7.28 -24.45 -14.95
CA PHE A 257 -6.48 -24.74 -13.73
C PHE A 257 -6.98 -25.91 -12.87
N ASN A 258 -7.63 -26.92 -13.45
CA ASN A 258 -8.24 -28.04 -12.70
C ASN A 258 -7.25 -28.81 -11.81
N ASP A 259 -5.99 -28.90 -12.24
CA ASP A 259 -4.94 -29.65 -11.51
C ASP A 259 -4.09 -28.75 -10.59
N THR A 260 -4.35 -27.44 -10.59
CA THR A 260 -3.62 -26.49 -9.74
C THR A 260 -4.05 -26.64 -8.29
N VAL A 261 -3.07 -26.61 -7.38
CA VAL A 261 -3.27 -26.56 -5.93
C VAL A 261 -2.62 -25.31 -5.37
N ILE A 262 -3.07 -24.86 -4.21
CA ILE A 262 -2.41 -23.74 -3.53
C ILE A 262 -0.95 -24.11 -3.19
N PRO A 263 0.01 -23.17 -3.36
CA PRO A 263 1.38 -23.36 -2.92
C PRO A 263 1.50 -23.97 -1.52
N ARG A 264 2.11 -25.17 -1.43
CA ARG A 264 2.36 -25.89 -0.18
C ARG A 264 3.68 -25.43 0.45
N THR A 265 3.77 -24.14 0.75
CA THR A 265 4.92 -23.54 1.43
C THR A 265 5.11 -24.14 2.84
N PRO A 266 6.29 -24.01 3.47
CA PRO A 266 6.52 -24.49 4.84
C PRO A 266 5.50 -24.00 5.88
N ASN A 267 4.97 -22.79 5.71
CA ASN A 267 3.90 -22.25 6.56
C ASN A 267 2.49 -22.66 6.14
N PHE A 268 2.30 -23.42 5.06
CA PHE A 268 0.99 -24.00 4.73
C PHE A 268 0.63 -25.14 5.70
N ASN A 269 -0.39 -24.92 6.52
CA ASN A 269 -0.95 -25.88 7.49
C ASN A 269 0.12 -26.67 8.30
N PRO A 270 1.06 -25.96 8.98
CA PRO A 270 2.25 -26.57 9.58
C PRO A 270 1.89 -27.56 10.71
N ASP A 271 2.79 -28.53 10.93
CA ASP A 271 2.66 -29.52 12.01
C ASP A 271 2.66 -28.89 13.40
N LYS A 272 3.45 -27.82 13.57
CA LYS A 272 3.49 -27.01 14.79
C LYS A 272 2.74 -25.72 14.55
N GLU A 273 2.02 -25.25 15.57
CA GLU A 273 1.42 -23.93 15.60
C GLU A 273 2.46 -22.82 15.41
N SER A 274 2.00 -21.71 14.84
CA SER A 274 2.80 -20.51 14.54
C SER A 274 2.00 -19.26 14.85
N GLY A 275 2.61 -18.08 14.77
CA GLY A 275 1.97 -16.83 15.15
C GLY A 275 1.80 -16.69 16.66
N VAL A 276 0.97 -15.74 17.06
CA VAL A 276 0.62 -15.43 18.46
C VAL A 276 -0.90 -15.28 18.62
N SER A 277 -1.38 -14.98 19.83
CA SER A 277 -2.79 -14.73 20.08
C SER A 277 -3.66 -15.91 19.61
N TRP A 278 -4.84 -15.62 19.06
CA TRP A 278 -5.78 -16.62 18.56
C TRP A 278 -5.19 -17.50 17.44
N ILE A 279 -4.25 -16.98 16.64
CA ILE A 279 -3.61 -17.71 15.52
C ILE A 279 -2.85 -18.94 16.04
N SER A 280 -2.12 -18.79 17.15
CA SER A 280 -1.35 -19.88 17.77
C SER A 280 -2.23 -21.03 18.30
N HIS A 281 -3.54 -20.81 18.44
CA HIS A 281 -4.50 -21.80 18.93
C HIS A 281 -5.26 -22.50 17.80
N LEU A 282 -5.00 -22.16 16.54
CA LEU A 282 -5.71 -22.75 15.41
C LEU A 282 -5.40 -24.25 15.26
N PRO A 283 -6.43 -25.10 15.11
CA PRO A 283 -6.24 -26.52 14.89
C PRO A 283 -5.62 -26.75 13.51
N LYS A 284 -4.81 -27.81 13.40
CA LYS A 284 -4.32 -28.27 12.10
C LYS A 284 -5.52 -28.65 11.21
N GLN A 285 -5.53 -28.15 9.98
CA GLN A 285 -6.60 -28.42 9.03
C GLN A 285 -6.55 -29.88 8.56
N ASN A 286 -7.71 -30.52 8.47
CA ASN A 286 -7.83 -31.89 7.96
C ASN A 286 -7.78 -31.92 6.42
N GLU A 287 -7.70 -33.11 5.83
CA GLU A 287 -7.59 -33.26 4.36
C GLU A 287 -8.80 -32.73 3.60
N GLU A 288 -10.00 -32.75 4.20
CA GLU A 288 -11.21 -32.24 3.55
C GLU A 288 -11.17 -30.72 3.41
N ASN A 289 -10.79 -30.03 4.48
CA ASN A 289 -10.57 -28.59 4.45
C ASN A 289 -9.43 -28.21 3.50
N VAL A 290 -8.32 -28.96 3.49
CA VAL A 290 -7.22 -28.71 2.55
C VAL A 290 -7.68 -28.83 1.09
N ARG A 291 -8.52 -29.81 0.75
CA ARG A 291 -9.11 -29.94 -0.60
C ARG A 291 -10.08 -28.81 -0.92
N PHE A 292 -10.87 -28.36 0.06
CA PHE A 292 -11.73 -27.18 -0.09
C PHE A 292 -10.89 -25.94 -0.42
N ASN A 293 -9.79 -25.73 0.31
CA ASN A 293 -8.87 -24.62 0.09
C ASN A 293 -8.17 -24.67 -1.29
N ASP A 294 -7.91 -25.86 -1.83
CA ASP A 294 -7.44 -26.00 -3.22
C ASP A 294 -8.48 -25.53 -4.24
N GLU A 295 -9.76 -25.90 -4.07
CA GLU A 295 -10.83 -25.41 -4.95
C GLU A 295 -11.05 -23.90 -4.80
N PHE A 296 -10.95 -23.39 -3.57
CA PHE A 296 -11.03 -21.96 -3.30
C PHE A 296 -9.96 -21.20 -4.08
N TYR A 297 -8.72 -21.67 -3.99
CA TYR A 297 -7.60 -21.10 -4.73
C TYR A 297 -7.79 -21.19 -6.25
N ARG A 298 -8.22 -22.35 -6.78
CA ARG A 298 -8.54 -22.47 -8.22
C ARG A 298 -9.58 -21.46 -8.67
N ASN A 299 -10.63 -21.24 -7.88
CA ASN A 299 -11.68 -20.29 -8.21
C ASN A 299 -11.21 -18.83 -8.17
N ARG A 300 -10.30 -18.47 -7.26
CA ARG A 300 -9.60 -17.18 -7.30
C ARG A 300 -8.84 -16.97 -8.61
N LEU A 301 -8.02 -17.95 -9.02
CA LEU A 301 -7.26 -17.89 -10.28
C LEU A 301 -8.17 -17.78 -11.51
N ARG A 302 -9.28 -18.52 -11.52
CA ARG A 302 -10.28 -18.49 -12.60
C ARG A 302 -11.02 -17.14 -12.64
N ALA A 303 -11.38 -16.57 -11.50
CA ALA A 303 -12.03 -15.25 -11.43
C ALA A 303 -11.10 -14.12 -11.91
N LEU A 304 -9.79 -14.22 -11.62
CA LEU A 304 -8.77 -13.29 -12.11
C LEU A 304 -8.64 -13.25 -13.63
N GLN A 305 -9.05 -14.29 -14.36
CA GLN A 305 -8.96 -14.28 -15.82
C GLN A 305 -9.82 -13.18 -16.45
N ALA A 306 -10.97 -12.85 -15.85
CA ALA A 306 -11.78 -11.72 -16.31
C ALA A 306 -11.11 -10.36 -16.00
N VAL A 307 -10.29 -10.27 -14.95
CA VAL A 307 -9.47 -9.08 -14.68
C VAL A 307 -8.31 -8.99 -15.68
N ASP A 308 -7.69 -10.13 -16.02
CA ASP A 308 -6.63 -10.19 -17.03
C ASP A 308 -7.13 -9.73 -18.41
N GLU A 309 -8.37 -10.06 -18.76
CA GLU A 309 -9.05 -9.53 -19.95
C GLU A 309 -9.32 -8.01 -19.86
N ILE A 310 -9.56 -7.44 -18.67
CA ILE A 310 -9.62 -5.97 -18.48
C ILE A 310 -8.26 -5.34 -18.81
N VAL A 311 -7.16 -5.94 -18.35
CA VAL A 311 -5.80 -5.44 -18.67
C VAL A 311 -5.60 -5.37 -20.19
N ASP A 312 -5.92 -6.45 -20.91
CA ASP A 312 -5.82 -6.48 -22.38
C ASP A 312 -6.72 -5.44 -23.06
N GLY A 313 -7.97 -5.32 -22.60
CA GLY A 313 -8.94 -4.39 -23.17
C GLY A 313 -8.62 -2.92 -22.94
N VAL A 314 -8.02 -2.57 -21.81
CA VAL A 314 -7.49 -1.23 -21.52
C VAL A 314 -6.36 -0.89 -22.47
N ILE A 315 -5.36 -1.78 -22.58
CA ILE A 315 -4.19 -1.58 -23.45
C ILE A 315 -4.61 -1.43 -24.92
N THR A 316 -5.50 -2.29 -25.37
CA THR A 316 -6.02 -2.27 -26.75
C THR A 316 -6.70 -0.95 -27.06
N ARG A 317 -7.51 -0.41 -26.14
CA ARG A 317 -8.22 0.87 -26.34
C ARG A 317 -7.28 2.07 -26.31
N LEU A 318 -6.38 2.13 -25.34
CA LEU A 318 -5.37 3.19 -25.27
C LEU A 318 -4.51 3.21 -26.55
N SER A 319 -4.16 2.03 -27.08
CA SER A 319 -3.42 1.90 -28.35
C SER A 319 -4.26 2.36 -29.54
N THR A 320 -5.53 1.96 -29.60
CA THR A 320 -6.46 2.31 -30.69
C THR A 320 -6.69 3.82 -30.77
N HIS A 321 -6.79 4.48 -29.62
CA HIS A 321 -6.90 5.95 -29.53
C HIS A 321 -5.55 6.67 -29.67
N GLY A 322 -4.42 5.94 -29.78
CA GLY A 322 -3.09 6.53 -29.96
C GLY A 322 -2.56 7.28 -28.74
N ILE A 323 -3.04 6.96 -27.54
CA ILE A 323 -2.71 7.67 -26.29
C ILE A 323 -1.92 6.82 -25.28
N LEU A 324 -1.62 5.56 -25.62
CA LEU A 324 -0.90 4.63 -24.74
C LEU A 324 0.48 5.17 -24.32
N ASP A 325 1.25 5.75 -25.25
CA ASP A 325 2.61 6.24 -24.98
C ASP A 325 2.66 7.43 -24.01
N ASN A 326 1.52 8.11 -23.79
CA ASN A 326 1.36 9.19 -22.81
C ASN A 326 0.49 8.77 -21.62
N THR A 327 0.34 7.47 -21.35
CA THR A 327 -0.50 6.97 -20.26
C THR A 327 0.33 6.14 -19.27
N TYR A 328 0.28 6.51 -17.99
CA TYR A 328 0.71 5.64 -16.91
C TYR A 328 -0.39 4.63 -16.60
N ILE A 329 -0.02 3.35 -16.48
CA ILE A 329 -0.91 2.27 -16.07
C ILE A 329 -0.33 1.65 -14.82
N VAL A 330 -1.07 1.76 -13.73
CA VAL A 330 -0.71 1.22 -12.42
C VAL A 330 -1.64 0.05 -12.11
N TYR A 331 -1.07 -1.05 -11.62
CA TYR A 331 -1.81 -2.23 -11.19
C TYR A 331 -1.44 -2.56 -9.75
N SER A 332 -2.43 -2.72 -8.88
CA SER A 332 -2.23 -3.07 -7.46
C SER A 332 -3.43 -3.85 -6.90
N SER A 333 -3.34 -4.25 -5.63
CA SER A 333 -4.43 -4.80 -4.81
C SER A 333 -4.63 -3.94 -3.56
N ASP A 334 -5.82 -3.94 -2.95
CA ASP A 334 -6.05 -3.23 -1.67
C ASP A 334 -5.43 -3.97 -0.47
N ASN A 335 -5.35 -5.28 -0.50
CA ASN A 335 -4.59 -6.09 0.45
C ASN A 335 -4.22 -7.44 -0.18
N GLY A 336 -3.38 -8.19 0.53
CA GLY A 336 -3.03 -9.55 0.18
C GLY A 336 -4.10 -10.55 0.62
N TYR A 337 -3.75 -11.83 0.61
CA TYR A 337 -4.66 -12.90 0.97
C TYR A 337 -3.89 -14.17 1.30
N HIS A 338 -4.30 -14.85 2.37
CA HIS A 338 -3.79 -16.16 2.77
C HIS A 338 -4.84 -17.24 2.59
N ILE A 339 -4.39 -18.47 2.34
CA ILE A 339 -5.26 -19.66 2.37
C ILE A 339 -4.42 -20.83 2.92
N GLY A 340 -4.62 -21.17 4.19
CA GLY A 340 -3.92 -22.28 4.84
C GLY A 340 -2.55 -21.92 5.43
N GLN A 341 -1.92 -20.81 5.02
CA GLN A 341 -0.70 -20.31 5.67
C GLN A 341 -0.98 -20.05 7.16
N HIS A 342 -0.07 -20.47 8.03
CA HIS A 342 -0.22 -20.43 9.49
C HIS A 342 -1.47 -21.14 10.03
N ARG A 343 -2.03 -22.10 9.27
CA ARG A 343 -3.33 -22.78 9.51
C ARG A 343 -4.55 -21.86 9.37
N LEU A 344 -4.37 -20.64 8.89
CA LEU A 344 -5.45 -19.70 8.66
C LEU A 344 -6.37 -20.21 7.54
N GLN A 345 -7.66 -19.93 7.64
CA GLN A 345 -8.62 -20.19 6.56
C GLN A 345 -8.49 -19.11 5.49
N PRO A 346 -9.14 -19.20 4.31
CA PRO A 346 -9.16 -18.11 3.35
C PRO A 346 -9.46 -16.77 4.03
N GLY A 347 -8.64 -15.74 3.81
CA GLY A 347 -8.84 -14.46 4.48
C GLY A 347 -7.65 -13.51 4.39
N LYS A 348 -7.71 -12.49 5.26
CA LYS A 348 -6.74 -11.39 5.42
C LYS A 348 -6.69 -10.98 6.90
N GLU A 349 -6.32 -9.74 7.21
CA GLU A 349 -6.37 -9.14 8.57
C GLU A 349 -5.22 -9.54 9.50
N CYS A 350 -4.23 -10.29 9.01
CA CYS A 350 -2.97 -10.56 9.71
C CYS A 350 -1.84 -9.68 9.16
N GLY A 351 -0.74 -9.59 9.92
CA GLY A 351 0.44 -8.82 9.51
C GLY A 351 1.49 -9.64 8.77
N PHE A 352 1.22 -10.92 8.48
CA PHE A 352 2.10 -11.79 7.70
C PHE A 352 2.23 -11.32 6.26
N GLU A 353 3.32 -11.71 5.60
CA GLU A 353 3.64 -11.33 4.23
C GLU A 353 2.53 -11.68 3.23
N GLU A 354 1.77 -12.75 3.45
CA GLU A 354 0.63 -13.12 2.61
C GLU A 354 -0.44 -12.02 2.54
N ASP A 355 -0.62 -11.26 3.63
CA ASP A 355 -1.71 -10.29 3.79
C ASP A 355 -1.27 -8.87 3.50
N ILE A 356 -0.01 -8.53 3.82
CA ILE A 356 0.48 -7.15 3.68
C ILE A 356 1.27 -6.91 2.40
N ASN A 357 1.92 -7.92 1.80
CA ASN A 357 2.68 -7.74 0.55
C ASN A 357 1.77 -7.92 -0.67
N VAL A 358 1.58 -6.83 -1.40
CA VAL A 358 0.61 -6.76 -2.49
C VAL A 358 1.28 -6.45 -3.82
N PRO A 359 0.64 -6.80 -4.95
CA PRO A 359 1.15 -6.45 -6.27
C PRO A 359 1.35 -4.94 -6.41
N LEU A 360 2.43 -4.50 -7.05
CA LEU A 360 2.53 -3.17 -7.62
C LEU A 360 3.32 -3.23 -8.92
N ILE A 361 2.67 -2.89 -10.01
CA ILE A 361 3.28 -2.83 -11.34
C ILE A 361 2.95 -1.48 -11.93
N VAL A 362 3.96 -0.80 -12.47
CA VAL A 362 3.79 0.49 -13.16
C VAL A 362 4.37 0.39 -14.55
N ARG A 363 3.58 0.76 -15.56
CA ARG A 363 3.98 0.97 -16.94
C ARG A 363 3.69 2.42 -17.32
N GLY A 364 4.52 3.03 -18.15
CA GLY A 364 4.23 4.36 -18.69
C GLY A 364 5.47 5.12 -19.15
N PRO A 365 5.32 6.43 -19.45
CA PRO A 365 6.43 7.26 -19.89
C PRO A 365 7.64 7.21 -18.94
N ASN A 366 8.82 6.94 -19.48
CA ASN A 366 10.11 6.88 -18.77
C ASN A 366 10.21 5.82 -17.64
N VAL A 367 9.24 4.90 -17.55
CA VAL A 367 9.33 3.75 -16.63
C VAL A 367 10.15 2.65 -17.29
N PRO A 368 11.21 2.13 -16.65
CA PRO A 368 12.01 1.05 -17.23
C PRO A 368 11.17 -0.21 -17.49
N GLU A 369 11.32 -0.79 -18.69
CA GLU A 369 10.62 -2.01 -19.10
C GLU A 369 11.29 -3.27 -18.54
N GLY A 370 10.48 -4.25 -18.11
CA GLY A 370 10.94 -5.54 -17.61
C GLY A 370 11.79 -5.46 -16.33
N ARG A 371 11.72 -4.33 -15.61
CA ARG A 371 12.54 -4.09 -14.43
C ARG A 371 11.88 -4.64 -13.17
N ILE A 372 12.67 -5.28 -12.33
CA ILE A 372 12.27 -5.68 -10.97
C ILE A 372 12.92 -4.71 -9.99
N SER A 373 12.10 -4.06 -9.17
CA SER A 373 12.52 -3.17 -8.10
C SER A 373 12.21 -3.79 -6.74
N ASP A 374 13.18 -3.69 -5.83
CA ASP A 374 13.04 -4.07 -4.42
C ASP A 374 13.04 -2.84 -3.49
N ILE A 375 12.78 -1.66 -4.05
CA ILE A 375 12.57 -0.44 -3.27
C ILE A 375 11.30 -0.60 -2.42
N VAL A 376 11.41 -0.27 -1.14
CA VAL A 376 10.31 -0.34 -0.18
C VAL A 376 9.29 0.77 -0.48
N THR A 377 8.05 0.37 -0.66
CA THR A 377 6.92 1.27 -0.93
C THR A 377 5.67 0.77 -0.20
N SER A 378 4.69 1.65 -0.02
CA SER A 378 3.45 1.32 0.66
C SER A 378 2.23 2.03 0.06
N HIS A 379 1.02 1.67 0.47
CA HIS A 379 -0.20 2.31 -0.03
C HIS A 379 -0.27 3.81 0.19
N THR A 380 0.34 4.34 1.26
CA THR A 380 0.36 5.78 1.50
C THR A 380 1.19 6.54 0.45
N ASP A 381 2.02 5.84 -0.32
CA ASP A 381 2.85 6.39 -1.38
C ASP A 381 2.10 6.61 -2.71
N LEU A 382 0.91 6.02 -2.88
CA LEU A 382 0.20 6.04 -4.17
C LEU A 382 -0.41 7.42 -4.48
N ALA A 383 -1.16 8.02 -3.54
CA ALA A 383 -1.69 9.38 -3.72
C ALA A 383 -0.61 10.44 -4.05
N PRO A 384 0.52 10.55 -3.31
CA PRO A 384 1.58 11.49 -3.68
C PRO A 384 2.20 11.17 -5.05
N THR A 385 2.29 9.89 -5.42
CA THR A 385 2.79 9.47 -6.75
C THR A 385 1.86 9.95 -7.87
N PHE A 386 0.55 9.70 -7.77
CA PHE A 386 -0.41 10.12 -8.78
C PHE A 386 -0.44 11.65 -8.96
N LEU A 387 -0.35 12.40 -7.86
CA LEU A 387 -0.24 13.86 -7.91
C LEU A 387 1.06 14.33 -8.56
N SER A 388 2.19 13.67 -8.26
CA SER A 388 3.47 13.97 -8.90
C SER A 388 3.41 13.74 -10.42
N LEU A 389 2.81 12.62 -10.85
CA LEU A 389 2.55 12.35 -12.28
C LEU A 389 1.64 13.41 -12.93
N ALA A 390 0.72 13.97 -12.15
CA ALA A 390 -0.15 15.07 -12.55
C ALA A 390 0.52 16.46 -12.59
N GLY A 391 1.82 16.53 -12.25
CA GLY A 391 2.59 17.78 -12.15
C GLY A 391 2.16 18.64 -10.95
N VAL A 392 1.62 18.01 -9.91
CA VAL A 392 1.23 18.67 -8.65
C VAL A 392 2.34 18.47 -7.63
N GLU A 393 2.73 19.56 -6.97
CA GLU A 393 3.72 19.50 -5.90
C GLU A 393 3.24 18.62 -4.73
N PRO A 394 4.13 17.80 -4.13
CA PRO A 394 3.77 16.95 -3.01
C PRO A 394 3.24 17.77 -1.84
N ARG A 395 2.10 17.34 -1.30
CA ARG A 395 1.52 17.97 -0.12
C ARG A 395 2.37 17.63 1.10
N SER A 396 2.56 18.61 1.98
CA SER A 396 3.36 18.44 3.21
C SER A 396 2.66 17.60 4.28
N ASP A 397 1.37 17.29 4.11
CA ASP A 397 0.55 16.54 5.05
C ASP A 397 0.39 15.06 4.68
N PHE A 398 1.09 14.56 3.65
CA PHE A 398 1.11 13.14 3.31
C PHE A 398 2.01 12.34 4.24
N ASP A 399 1.53 11.15 4.63
CA ASP A 399 2.27 10.19 5.44
C ASP A 399 3.16 9.27 4.58
N GLY A 400 2.95 9.25 3.26
CA GLY A 400 3.79 8.54 2.28
C GLY A 400 4.67 9.46 1.44
N ALA A 401 5.55 8.86 0.65
CA ALA A 401 6.49 9.50 -0.27
C ALA A 401 6.25 9.07 -1.73
N ILE A 402 6.63 9.90 -2.70
CA ILE A 402 6.52 9.55 -4.14
C ILE A 402 7.30 8.28 -4.44
N ILE A 403 6.69 7.32 -5.14
CA ILE A 403 7.34 6.10 -5.62
C ILE A 403 8.34 6.47 -6.73
N PRO A 404 9.61 6.01 -6.67
CA PRO A 404 10.57 6.24 -7.74
C PRO A 404 10.21 5.41 -8.97
N LEU A 405 10.05 6.05 -10.13
CA LEU A 405 9.55 5.39 -11.35
C LEU A 405 10.54 5.41 -12.52
N THR A 406 11.48 6.35 -12.55
CA THR A 406 12.49 6.45 -13.61
C THR A 406 13.80 5.79 -13.19
N GLU A 407 14.65 5.45 -14.16
CA GLU A 407 15.96 4.85 -13.89
C GLU A 407 16.78 5.66 -12.87
N SER A 408 16.84 6.99 -13.01
CA SER A 408 17.58 7.85 -12.09
C SER A 408 17.00 7.85 -10.68
N THR A 409 15.68 7.98 -10.55
CA THR A 409 15.01 8.02 -9.24
C THR A 409 15.08 6.66 -8.53
N LEU A 410 15.06 5.56 -9.29
CA LEU A 410 15.22 4.21 -8.76
C LEU A 410 16.64 3.99 -8.23
N GLU A 411 17.67 4.48 -8.92
CA GLU A 411 19.04 4.40 -8.43
C GLU A 411 19.27 5.28 -7.19
N GLU A 412 18.72 6.49 -7.15
CA GLU A 412 18.77 7.36 -5.96
C GLU A 412 18.05 6.76 -4.75
N ALA A 413 16.90 6.11 -4.98
CA ALA A 413 16.10 5.52 -3.91
C ALA A 413 16.83 4.38 -3.17
N LYS A 414 17.83 3.72 -3.77
CA LYS A 414 18.60 2.66 -3.10
C LYS A 414 19.34 3.13 -1.85
N SER A 415 19.66 4.42 -1.76
CA SER A 415 20.34 5.02 -0.59
C SER A 415 19.48 6.02 0.18
N LEU A 416 18.45 6.59 -0.45
CA LEU A 416 17.65 7.66 0.14
C LEU A 416 16.25 7.23 0.60
N ARG A 417 15.73 6.10 0.14
CA ARG A 417 14.40 5.63 0.54
C ARG A 417 14.46 5.17 2.00
N HIS A 418 13.40 5.45 2.74
CA HIS A 418 13.19 4.89 4.07
C HIS A 418 13.05 3.36 4.01
N GLU A 419 13.42 2.71 5.10
CA GLU A 419 13.53 1.25 5.22
C GLU A 419 12.26 0.58 5.80
N HIS A 420 11.26 1.36 6.20
CA HIS A 420 10.15 0.86 7.00
C HIS A 420 8.79 1.02 6.33
N VAL A 421 7.84 0.19 6.74
CA VAL A 421 6.40 0.39 6.52
C VAL A 421 5.68 0.16 7.85
N ASN A 422 4.79 1.08 8.21
CA ASN A 422 3.89 0.89 9.34
C ASN A 422 2.77 -0.08 8.96
N VAL A 423 2.53 -1.09 9.79
CA VAL A 423 1.43 -2.04 9.62
C VAL A 423 0.52 -1.92 10.83
N GLU A 424 -0.78 -1.79 10.64
CA GLU A 424 -1.72 -1.53 11.74
C GLU A 424 -3.03 -2.28 11.53
N TYR A 425 -3.64 -2.73 12.62
CA TYR A 425 -4.95 -3.36 12.59
C TYR A 425 -5.69 -3.18 13.93
N TRP A 426 -7.02 -3.15 13.88
CA TRP A 426 -7.90 -3.04 15.05
C TRP A 426 -9.09 -3.98 14.96
N GLY A 427 -9.63 -4.37 16.12
CA GLY A 427 -10.85 -5.14 16.22
C GLY A 427 -10.68 -6.63 16.08
N PHE A 428 -11.42 -7.24 15.17
CA PHE A 428 -11.54 -8.69 15.04
C PHE A 428 -11.02 -9.17 13.69
N ALA A 429 -10.69 -10.44 13.61
CA ALA A 429 -10.49 -11.13 12.35
C ALA A 429 -11.69 -12.02 12.01
N LEU A 430 -11.95 -12.18 10.72
CA LEU A 430 -12.99 -13.00 10.13
C LEU A 430 -12.36 -13.88 9.06
N ALA A 431 -12.51 -15.19 9.24
CA ALA A 431 -12.16 -16.13 8.19
C ALA A 431 -13.30 -16.25 7.15
N GLU A 432 -12.93 -16.59 5.92
CA GLU A 432 -13.82 -16.69 4.77
C GLU A 432 -13.95 -18.16 4.32
N GLY A 433 -15.06 -18.47 3.62
CA GLY A 433 -15.39 -19.80 3.14
C GLY A 433 -16.05 -20.71 4.20
N ASP A 434 -16.49 -21.89 3.75
CA ASP A 434 -17.34 -22.80 4.54
C ASP A 434 -16.67 -23.31 5.84
N TYR A 435 -15.34 -23.40 5.85
CA TYR A 435 -14.56 -23.82 7.02
C TYR A 435 -14.06 -22.63 7.88
N GLY A 436 -14.39 -21.41 7.47
CA GLY A 436 -13.89 -20.15 8.03
C GLY A 436 -14.91 -19.32 8.80
N GLN A 437 -16.13 -19.81 9.04
CA GLN A 437 -17.21 -19.03 9.69
C GLN A 437 -16.98 -18.81 11.21
N SER A 438 -15.82 -18.30 11.61
CA SER A 438 -15.43 -17.94 12.97
C SER A 438 -15.01 -16.47 13.00
N ILE A 439 -15.44 -15.76 14.04
CA ILE A 439 -14.92 -14.43 14.38
C ILE A 439 -13.88 -14.58 15.49
N PHE A 440 -12.69 -14.03 15.28
CA PHE A 440 -11.60 -14.00 16.26
C PHE A 440 -11.46 -12.59 16.82
N LEU A 441 -11.81 -12.41 18.10
CA LEU A 441 -11.69 -11.13 18.79
C LEU A 441 -10.22 -10.81 19.14
N ASP A 442 -9.99 -9.57 19.57
CA ASP A 442 -8.68 -9.09 20.05
C ASP A 442 -7.56 -9.16 19.00
N ASN A 443 -7.90 -8.98 17.72
CA ASN A 443 -6.96 -8.94 16.59
C ASN A 443 -6.24 -7.58 16.44
N THR A 444 -6.16 -6.76 17.48
CA THR A 444 -5.53 -5.43 17.38
C THR A 444 -4.02 -5.51 17.55
N TYR A 445 -3.27 -4.95 16.61
CA TYR A 445 -1.80 -4.91 16.66
C TYR A 445 -1.19 -3.67 15.97
N LYS A 446 0.01 -3.31 16.42
CA LYS A 446 0.92 -2.40 15.70
C LYS A 446 2.13 -3.18 15.21
N GLY A 447 2.39 -3.09 13.93
CA GLY A 447 3.46 -3.78 13.22
C GLY A 447 4.43 -2.82 12.55
N LEU A 448 5.63 -3.32 12.33
CA LEU A 448 6.71 -2.70 11.62
C LEU A 448 7.26 -3.72 10.63
N ARG A 449 7.18 -3.38 9.35
CA ARG A 449 7.94 -4.05 8.32
C ARG A 449 9.21 -3.26 8.07
N LEU A 450 10.38 -3.86 8.24
CA LEU A 450 11.68 -3.18 8.17
C LEU A 450 12.64 -3.91 7.24
N ILE A 451 13.09 -3.23 6.19
CA ILE A 451 13.91 -3.82 5.12
C ILE A 451 15.03 -2.85 4.78
N GLY A 452 16.25 -3.28 5.01
CA GLY A 452 17.44 -2.52 4.67
C GLY A 452 18.59 -3.43 4.29
N GLN A 453 19.80 -2.89 4.34
CA GLN A 453 20.98 -3.63 3.92
C GLN A 453 21.33 -4.74 4.92
N GLY A 454 21.02 -5.99 4.60
CA GLY A 454 21.40 -7.14 5.43
C GLY A 454 20.42 -7.49 6.56
N TYR A 455 19.24 -6.86 6.60
CA TYR A 455 18.14 -7.22 7.50
C TYR A 455 16.79 -7.06 6.80
N ASN A 456 15.84 -7.89 7.25
CA ASN A 456 14.52 -8.01 6.66
C ASN A 456 13.55 -8.50 7.74
N PHE A 457 13.00 -7.60 8.55
CA PHE A 457 12.21 -7.94 9.73
C PHE A 457 10.73 -7.64 9.56
N TYR A 458 9.91 -8.48 10.19
CA TYR A 458 8.57 -8.11 10.64
C TYR A 458 8.57 -8.14 12.17
N TYR A 459 8.12 -7.05 12.79
CA TYR A 459 7.99 -6.93 14.24
C TYR A 459 6.61 -6.41 14.60
N SER A 460 5.91 -7.04 15.54
CA SER A 460 4.57 -6.62 15.95
C SER A 460 4.38 -6.65 17.47
N VAL A 461 3.49 -5.79 17.94
CA VAL A 461 3.00 -5.73 19.32
C VAL A 461 1.48 -5.79 19.29
N TRP A 462 0.93 -6.82 19.94
CA TRP A 462 -0.51 -7.07 20.00
C TRP A 462 -1.14 -6.43 21.24
N CYS A 463 -2.43 -6.14 21.18
CA CYS A 463 -3.19 -5.63 22.32
C CYS A 463 -3.29 -6.63 23.48
N SER A 464 -3.11 -7.94 23.20
CA SER A 464 -2.96 -8.99 24.20
C SER A 464 -1.64 -8.89 24.99
N GLY A 465 -0.69 -8.06 24.54
CA GLY A 465 0.67 -7.95 25.07
C GLY A 465 1.66 -8.94 24.44
N GLU A 466 1.21 -9.80 23.54
CA GLU A 466 2.06 -10.69 22.77
C GLU A 466 2.84 -9.93 21.69
N HIS A 467 3.95 -10.52 21.25
CA HIS A 467 4.87 -9.91 20.31
C HIS A 467 5.35 -10.91 19.28
N GLU A 468 5.64 -10.41 18.09
CA GLU A 468 6.26 -11.20 17.02
C GLU A 468 7.53 -10.52 16.55
N LEU A 469 8.56 -11.32 16.28
CA LEU A 469 9.73 -10.89 15.53
C LEU A 469 10.15 -12.02 14.58
N TYR A 470 10.03 -11.80 13.28
CA TYR A 470 10.54 -12.71 12.26
C TYR A 470 11.66 -12.03 11.47
N ASP A 471 12.71 -12.79 11.16
CA ASP A 471 13.75 -12.39 10.21
C ASP A 471 13.53 -13.12 8.90
N LEU A 472 12.92 -12.42 7.94
CA LEU A 472 12.49 -12.98 6.66
C LEU A 472 13.67 -13.28 5.73
N ASN A 473 14.89 -12.87 6.07
CA ASN A 473 16.07 -13.37 5.36
C ASN A 473 16.32 -14.86 5.64
N ASP A 474 16.13 -15.28 6.89
CA ASP A 474 16.40 -16.65 7.36
C ASP A 474 15.11 -17.48 7.48
N ASP A 475 13.98 -16.83 7.74
CA ASP A 475 12.65 -17.40 7.95
C ASP A 475 11.60 -16.70 7.06
N PRO A 476 11.67 -16.89 5.71
CA PRO A 476 10.77 -16.22 4.76
C PRO A 476 9.31 -16.66 4.87
N HIS A 477 9.00 -17.61 5.76
CA HIS A 477 7.67 -18.15 6.01
C HIS A 477 7.19 -17.86 7.45
N GLU A 478 7.89 -17.02 8.19
CA GLU A 478 7.43 -16.46 9.47
C GLU A 478 6.99 -17.51 10.51
N LEU A 479 7.73 -18.62 10.60
CA LEU A 479 7.42 -19.74 11.49
C LEU A 479 8.15 -19.65 12.84
N ASN A 480 9.25 -18.90 12.91
CA ASN A 480 10.18 -18.89 14.03
C ASN A 480 10.19 -17.52 14.69
N ASN A 481 9.25 -17.32 15.63
CA ASN A 481 9.16 -16.08 16.39
C ASN A 481 10.39 -15.90 17.31
N LEU A 482 11.32 -15.04 16.90
CA LEU A 482 12.56 -14.74 17.62
C LEU A 482 12.29 -14.08 18.97
N TYR A 483 11.15 -13.43 19.17
CA TYR A 483 10.80 -12.82 20.45
C TYR A 483 10.73 -13.85 21.59
N ASN A 484 10.38 -15.10 21.30
CA ASN A 484 10.25 -16.17 22.30
C ASN A 484 11.59 -16.83 22.68
N THR A 485 12.69 -16.37 22.10
CA THR A 485 14.03 -16.91 22.35
C THR A 485 14.75 -16.16 23.47
N ASN A 486 15.99 -16.55 23.80
CA ASN A 486 16.75 -15.88 24.85
C ASN A 486 17.20 -14.48 24.40
N HIS A 487 16.65 -13.42 24.99
CA HIS A 487 16.97 -12.03 24.62
C HIS A 487 18.45 -11.62 24.86
N SER A 488 19.21 -12.42 25.63
CA SER A 488 20.66 -12.22 25.80
C SER A 488 21.49 -12.82 24.66
N GLN A 489 20.89 -13.61 23.77
CA GLN A 489 21.58 -14.19 22.63
C GLN A 489 22.00 -13.09 21.64
N LEU A 490 23.06 -13.37 20.88
CA LEU A 490 23.52 -12.47 19.84
C LEU A 490 22.74 -12.74 18.56
N TYR A 491 22.15 -11.69 18.01
CA TYR A 491 21.65 -11.68 16.64
C TYR A 491 22.79 -11.31 15.68
N HIS A 492 22.78 -11.95 14.50
CA HIS A 492 23.84 -11.85 13.50
C HIS A 492 23.26 -11.28 12.21
N PHE A 493 23.61 -10.02 11.89
CA PHE A 493 23.26 -9.44 10.59
C PHE A 493 24.04 -10.13 9.47
N ARG A 494 23.40 -10.29 8.30
CA ARG A 494 24.10 -10.75 7.08
C ARG A 494 25.12 -9.70 6.66
N SER A 495 26.29 -10.15 6.20
CA SER A 495 27.42 -9.25 5.89
C SER A 495 27.12 -8.35 4.69
N HIS A 496 27.19 -7.03 4.89
CA HIS A 496 27.43 -6.07 3.81
C HIS A 496 28.89 -6.19 3.35
N PRO A 497 29.23 -5.94 2.07
CA PRO A 497 30.63 -5.93 1.59
C PRO A 497 31.56 -5.02 2.39
N GLU A 498 31.01 -4.02 3.10
CA GLU A 498 31.75 -3.09 3.96
C GLU A 498 31.48 -3.24 5.47
N ALA A 499 30.55 -4.11 5.90
CA ALA A 499 30.20 -4.24 7.32
C ALA A 499 30.90 -5.44 7.96
N ARG A 500 31.72 -5.15 8.98
CA ARG A 500 32.09 -6.13 10.01
C ARG A 500 30.80 -6.80 10.51
N ILE A 501 30.78 -8.12 10.65
CA ILE A 501 29.65 -8.87 11.23
C ILE A 501 29.21 -8.17 12.54
N GLN A 502 28.15 -7.38 12.48
CA GLN A 502 27.65 -6.64 13.64
C GLN A 502 26.90 -7.66 14.48
N LYS A 503 27.45 -7.97 15.66
CA LYS A 503 26.80 -8.83 16.65
C LYS A 503 26.13 -7.91 17.67
N VAL A 504 24.82 -8.02 17.80
CA VAL A 504 24.06 -7.26 18.79
C VAL A 504 23.27 -8.20 19.67
N LYS A 505 23.03 -7.84 20.93
CA LYS A 505 22.09 -8.60 21.77
C LYS A 505 20.69 -8.45 21.18
N LEU A 506 19.92 -9.54 21.16
CA LEU A 506 18.53 -9.50 20.70
C LEU A 506 17.71 -8.45 21.49
N SER A 507 17.95 -8.32 22.79
CA SER A 507 17.32 -7.27 23.61
C SER A 507 17.61 -5.85 23.10
N SER A 508 18.81 -5.61 22.58
CA SER A 508 19.19 -4.30 22.03
C SER A 508 18.49 -4.05 20.71
N LEU A 509 18.34 -5.07 19.85
CA LEU A 509 17.56 -4.97 18.61
C LEU A 509 16.09 -4.67 18.92
N LEU A 510 15.48 -5.46 19.80
CA LEU A 510 14.07 -5.32 20.20
C LEU A 510 13.75 -3.91 20.70
N SER A 511 14.63 -3.27 21.49
CA SER A 511 14.37 -1.91 21.98
C SER A 511 14.39 -0.82 20.89
N ARG A 512 15.09 -1.05 19.77
CA ARG A 512 15.05 -0.12 18.62
C ARG A 512 13.80 -0.33 17.79
N LEU A 513 13.43 -1.58 17.54
CA LEU A 513 12.21 -1.91 16.80
C LEU A 513 10.97 -1.37 17.54
N ASP A 514 10.89 -1.57 18.85
CA ASP A 514 9.81 -1.06 19.70
C ASP A 514 9.75 0.48 19.72
N ALA A 515 10.90 1.16 19.84
CA ALA A 515 10.94 2.62 19.76
C ALA A 515 10.53 3.15 18.37
N LEU A 516 10.83 2.43 17.29
CA LEU A 516 10.40 2.79 15.95
C LEU A 516 8.89 2.61 15.77
N VAL A 517 8.33 1.49 16.26
CA VAL A 517 6.86 1.29 16.30
C VAL A 517 6.18 2.38 17.13
N LEU A 518 6.77 2.80 18.25
CA LEU A 518 6.24 3.88 19.09
C LEU A 518 6.12 5.21 18.34
N VAL A 519 7.07 5.52 17.45
CA VAL A 519 6.95 6.68 16.54
C VAL A 519 5.84 6.45 15.54
N LEU A 520 5.87 5.31 14.84
CA LEU A 520 5.02 5.03 13.68
C LEU A 520 3.54 4.89 14.02
N LYS A 521 3.18 4.40 15.20
CA LYS A 521 1.76 4.25 15.62
C LYS A 521 1.02 5.58 15.83
N THR A 522 1.74 6.71 15.83
CA THR A 522 1.18 8.06 15.96
C THR A 522 1.85 9.08 15.03
N CYS A 523 2.59 8.62 14.04
CA CYS A 523 3.35 9.49 13.16
C CYS A 523 2.40 10.39 12.35
N LYS A 524 2.88 11.55 11.93
CA LYS A 524 2.16 12.40 10.97
C LYS A 524 3.13 12.98 9.98
N ALA A 525 2.71 13.04 8.72
CA ALA A 525 3.45 13.63 7.63
C ALA A 525 4.89 13.10 7.55
N ARG A 526 5.89 14.00 7.56
CA ARG A 526 7.32 13.67 7.51
C ARG A 526 7.74 12.64 8.57
N ALA A 527 7.14 12.65 9.76
CA ALA A 527 7.47 11.67 10.80
C ALA A 527 7.15 10.22 10.38
N CYS A 528 6.19 10.01 9.48
CA CYS A 528 5.85 8.69 8.96
C CYS A 528 6.86 8.17 7.94
N THR A 529 7.57 9.03 7.22
CA THR A 529 8.62 8.64 6.26
C THR A 529 10.03 8.79 6.83
N HIS A 530 10.21 9.54 7.91
CA HIS A 530 11.51 9.81 8.55
C HIS A 530 11.43 9.62 10.07
N PRO A 531 11.01 8.44 10.56
CA PRO A 531 10.81 8.21 12.00
C PRO A 531 12.11 8.31 12.81
N TRP A 532 13.27 8.04 12.20
CA TRP A 532 14.57 8.23 12.84
C TRP A 532 14.88 9.69 13.17
N GLU A 533 14.40 10.66 12.37
CA GLU A 533 14.56 12.09 12.67
C GLU A 533 13.78 12.51 13.91
N VAL A 534 12.68 11.82 14.22
CA VAL A 534 11.91 12.05 15.46
C VAL A 534 12.73 11.61 16.68
N LEU A 535 13.39 10.45 16.59
CA LEU A 535 14.20 9.91 17.67
C LEU A 535 15.56 10.62 17.79
N HIS A 536 16.15 11.03 16.66
CA HIS A 536 17.50 11.61 16.55
C HIS A 536 17.49 12.85 15.65
N PRO A 537 17.00 14.00 16.15
CA PRO A 537 16.88 15.22 15.35
C PRO A 537 18.23 15.82 14.91
N SER A 538 19.36 15.33 15.46
CA SER A 538 20.71 15.73 15.06
C SER A 538 21.18 15.05 13.75
N GLY A 539 20.44 14.06 13.24
CA GLY A 539 20.72 13.39 11.97
C GLY A 539 21.81 12.31 12.04
N ASP A 540 22.21 11.88 13.24
CA ASP A 540 23.24 10.87 13.48
C ASP A 540 22.75 9.42 13.41
N VAL A 541 21.43 9.23 13.26
CA VAL A 541 20.77 7.94 13.00
C VAL A 541 19.85 8.09 11.80
N GLN A 542 20.12 7.33 10.74
CA GLN A 542 19.34 7.35 9.50
C GLN A 542 18.64 6.01 9.21
N ASP A 543 19.12 4.94 9.84
CA ASP A 543 18.65 3.56 9.66
C ASP A 543 18.88 2.75 10.95
N LEU A 544 18.43 1.50 10.94
CA LEU A 544 18.62 0.56 12.03
C LEU A 544 20.11 0.32 12.36
N HIS A 545 21.00 0.26 11.37
CA HIS A 545 22.44 0.03 11.61
C HIS A 545 23.05 1.14 12.47
N HIS A 546 22.74 2.40 12.18
CA HIS A 546 23.15 3.53 13.01
C HIS A 546 22.51 3.46 14.40
N ALA A 547 21.22 3.12 14.49
CA ALA A 547 20.49 3.02 15.75
C ALA A 547 21.05 1.94 16.70
N LEU A 548 21.72 0.92 16.16
CA LEU A 548 22.34 -0.18 16.89
C LEU A 548 23.69 0.16 17.52
N ASP A 549 24.21 1.39 17.35
CA ASP A 549 25.38 1.82 18.12
C ASP A 549 25.09 1.73 19.63
N ALA A 550 26.01 1.11 20.36
CA ALA A 550 25.89 0.85 21.80
C ALA A 550 25.76 2.15 22.61
N ARG A 551 26.21 3.30 22.09
CA ARG A 551 26.02 4.61 22.73
C ARG A 551 24.54 4.96 22.95
N PHE A 552 23.64 4.37 22.17
CA PHE A 552 22.20 4.59 22.27
C PHE A 552 21.48 3.54 23.14
N ASP A 553 22.18 2.53 23.68
CA ASP A 553 21.54 1.43 24.43
C ASP A 553 20.72 1.94 25.62
N HIS A 554 21.22 2.94 26.35
CA HIS A 554 20.50 3.51 27.48
C HIS A 554 19.25 4.28 27.04
N PHE A 555 19.34 5.02 25.93
CA PHE A 555 18.21 5.77 25.38
C PHE A 555 17.06 4.83 25.00
N TYR A 556 17.33 3.84 24.15
CA TYR A 556 16.31 2.90 23.69
C TYR A 556 15.85 1.92 24.79
N GLY A 557 16.79 1.37 25.56
CA GLY A 557 16.48 0.31 26.52
C GLY A 557 15.93 0.79 27.87
N VAL A 558 16.11 2.06 28.23
CA VAL A 558 15.75 2.58 29.56
C VAL A 558 14.90 3.84 29.49
N GLN A 559 15.18 4.77 28.56
CA GLN A 559 14.49 6.05 28.54
C GLN A 559 13.18 6.00 27.76
N GLN A 560 13.11 5.23 26.67
CA GLN A 560 11.89 5.07 25.87
C GLN A 560 10.82 4.27 26.60
N GLN A 561 9.57 4.63 26.33
CA GLN A 561 8.42 3.81 26.70
C GLN A 561 8.28 2.65 25.72
N LYS A 562 7.64 1.57 26.16
CA LYS A 562 7.33 0.44 25.29
C LYS A 562 5.93 0.53 24.73
N VAL A 563 5.76 0.05 23.50
CA VAL A 563 4.42 -0.05 22.92
C VAL A 563 3.60 -1.03 23.74
N SER A 564 2.41 -0.61 24.12
CA SER A 564 1.43 -1.44 24.83
C SER A 564 0.05 -0.82 24.63
N PHE A 565 -1.00 -1.55 24.97
CA PHE A 565 -2.39 -1.13 24.86
C PHE A 565 -3.04 -1.23 26.23
N SER A 566 -3.96 -0.31 26.53
CA SER A 566 -4.78 -0.44 27.74
C SER A 566 -6.02 -1.31 27.50
N LYS A 567 -6.48 -1.41 26.24
CA LYS A 567 -7.59 -2.28 25.83
C LYS A 567 -7.49 -2.64 24.34
N CYS A 568 -7.95 -3.83 23.99
CA CYS A 568 -8.23 -4.24 22.61
C CYS A 568 -9.53 -3.59 22.14
N GLU A 569 -9.45 -2.52 21.36
CA GLU A 569 -10.63 -1.82 20.85
C GLU A 569 -11.00 -2.28 19.43
N ARG A 570 -12.28 -2.08 19.07
CA ARG A 570 -12.79 -2.41 17.72
C ARG A 570 -12.34 -1.45 16.62
N GLY A 571 -11.78 -0.30 16.99
CA GLY A 571 -11.22 0.67 16.08
C GLY A 571 -10.23 1.58 16.81
N TYR A 572 -9.72 2.59 16.11
CA TYR A 572 -8.75 3.51 16.71
C TYR A 572 -9.38 4.43 17.76
N ILE A 573 -9.00 4.21 19.02
CA ILE A 573 -9.40 5.03 20.18
C ILE A 573 -8.12 5.42 20.91
N LEU A 574 -7.77 6.70 20.86
CA LEU A 574 -6.47 7.21 21.31
C LEU A 574 -6.16 6.87 22.78
N GLU A 575 -7.18 6.88 23.65
CA GLU A 575 -7.03 6.56 25.06
C GLU A 575 -6.69 5.08 25.31
N SER A 576 -7.02 4.21 24.36
CA SER A 576 -6.81 2.76 24.44
C SER A 576 -5.46 2.32 23.87
N GLU A 577 -4.81 3.20 23.09
CA GLU A 577 -3.52 2.95 22.44
C GLU A 577 -2.34 2.92 23.42
N GLY A 578 -2.50 3.29 24.69
CA GLY A 578 -1.39 3.28 25.64
C GLY A 578 -0.31 4.35 25.33
N PRO A 579 0.99 4.07 25.56
CA PRO A 579 2.06 5.04 25.33
C PRO A 579 2.10 5.58 23.90
N SER A 580 2.21 6.91 23.79
CA SER A 580 2.34 7.67 22.53
C SER A 580 3.43 8.74 22.61
N TYR A 581 4.00 8.99 23.78
CA TYR A 581 5.06 9.98 23.94
C TYR A 581 6.42 9.36 23.59
N VAL A 582 7.04 9.90 22.55
CA VAL A 582 8.39 9.54 22.12
C VAL A 582 9.39 10.53 22.71
N LYS A 583 10.45 10.03 23.35
CA LYS A 583 11.57 10.88 23.75
C LYS A 583 12.53 11.10 22.58
N THR A 584 13.08 12.30 22.48
CA THR A 584 14.12 12.64 21.52
C THR A 584 15.50 12.48 22.15
N TYR A 585 16.45 11.89 21.45
CA TYR A 585 17.83 11.80 21.93
C TYR A 585 18.49 13.17 21.94
N SER A 586 19.18 13.51 23.03
CA SER A 586 19.98 14.72 23.16
C SER A 586 21.36 14.39 23.74
N PHE A 587 22.41 14.90 23.08
CA PHE A 587 23.79 14.77 23.58
C PHE A 587 24.01 15.48 24.92
N GLU A 588 23.17 16.45 25.28
CA GLU A 588 23.29 17.21 26.54
C GLU A 588 22.89 16.37 27.76
N GLU A 589 22.06 15.34 27.59
CA GLU A 589 21.63 14.43 28.66
C GLU A 589 22.68 13.38 29.01
N ILE A 590 23.76 13.28 28.22
CA ILE A 590 24.98 12.53 28.54
C ILE A 590 25.81 13.34 29.55
N GLY A 591 25.18 13.77 30.64
CA GLY A 591 25.82 14.49 31.73
C GLY A 591 26.78 13.57 32.48
N ALA A 592 28.07 13.90 32.44
CA ALA A 592 29.07 13.58 33.45
C ALA A 592 29.18 12.11 33.88
N ARG A 593 29.63 11.22 32.98
CA ARG A 593 30.41 10.04 33.40
C ARG A 593 31.87 10.22 33.01
N GLY A 594 32.54 11.08 33.78
CA GLY A 594 34.00 11.18 33.87
C GLY A 594 34.68 12.18 32.92
N GLY A 595 34.92 13.40 33.39
CA GLY A 595 35.97 14.30 32.88
C GLY A 595 35.55 15.34 31.85
N SER A 596 35.46 16.60 32.31
CA SER A 596 35.55 17.88 31.57
C SER A 596 34.44 18.24 30.56
N ARG A 597 33.97 19.49 30.62
CA ARG A 597 33.12 20.11 29.60
C ARG A 597 33.98 20.48 28.37
N TRP A 598 33.44 20.35 27.16
CA TRP A 598 34.09 20.82 25.92
C TRP A 598 34.48 22.31 25.94
N SER A 599 33.78 23.13 26.74
CA SER A 599 34.13 24.54 26.98
C SER A 599 35.40 24.74 27.80
N GLU A 600 36.03 23.67 28.27
CA GLU A 600 37.32 23.67 28.99
C GLU A 600 38.47 23.10 28.13
N LEU A 601 38.21 22.78 26.85
CA LEU A 601 39.19 22.20 25.91
C LEU A 601 39.33 22.98 24.59
N VAL A 602 38.76 24.18 24.47
CA VAL A 602 39.00 25.14 23.37
C VAL A 602 39.18 26.54 23.91
#